data_AF-A0A9K3E8V8-F1
#
_entry.id   AF-A0A9K3E8V8-F1
#
_cell.length_a   1.000
_cell.length_b   1.000
_cell.length_c   1.000
_cell.angle_alpha   90.00
_cell.angle_beta   90.00
_cell.angle_gamma   90.00
#
_symmetry.space_group_name_H-M   'P 1'
#
loop_
_entity.id
_entity.type
_entity.pdbx_description
1 polymer ?
#
loop_
_entity_poly.entity_id
_entity_poly.type
_entity_poly.pdbx_seq_one_letter_code
_entity_poly.pdbx_strand_id
1 'polypeptide(L)'
;MDRYWSHVVNCSSCNGAYKGLNALKVALQVFSVAAVAMVAAAKQGIISVAARNTLAVAAVLCFVGSKWLSHFVYKCFHYHAYNHAFV
;
A
#
# COMPACT_ATOMS: atom_id res chain seq x y z
N MET A 1 18.63 17.66 6.20
CA MET A 1 18.05 17.06 4.97
C MET A 1 17.43 15.72 5.35
N ASP A 2 16.21 15.45 4.89
CA ASP A 2 15.53 14.16 5.02
C ASP A 2 16.29 13.04 4.30
N ARG A 3 16.13 11.81 4.81
CA ARG A 3 16.87 10.62 4.32
C ARG A 3 16.62 10.37 2.84
N TYR A 4 15.46 10.80 2.37
CA TYR A 4 15.05 10.66 0.98
C TYR A 4 16.04 11.37 0.04
N TRP A 5 16.30 12.67 0.24
CA TRP A 5 17.22 13.43 -0.59
C TRP A 5 18.69 13.07 -0.38
N SER A 6 19.09 12.68 0.84
CA SER A 6 20.50 12.39 1.12
C SER A 6 20.95 10.99 0.67
N HIS A 7 20.03 10.04 0.52
CA HIS A 7 20.37 8.64 0.24
C HIS A 7 19.44 8.00 -0.79
N VAL A 8 18.12 8.04 -0.55
CA VAL A 8 17.17 7.21 -1.32
C VAL A 8 17.19 7.55 -2.80
N VAL A 9 17.26 8.84 -3.15
CA VAL A 9 17.34 9.29 -4.56
C VAL A 9 18.67 8.93 -5.22
N ASN A 10 19.75 8.83 -4.46
CA ASN A 10 21.11 8.62 -4.97
C ASN A 10 21.52 7.14 -4.99
N CYS A 11 20.79 6.27 -4.30
CA CYS A 11 21.01 4.82 -4.27
C CYS A 11 19.99 4.10 -5.16
N SER A 12 20.46 3.47 -6.24
CA SER A 12 19.62 2.76 -7.21
C SER A 12 18.69 1.73 -6.57
N SER A 13 19.21 0.93 -5.63
CA SER A 13 18.42 -0.09 -4.93
C SER A 13 17.30 0.52 -4.07
N CYS A 14 17.61 1.54 -3.27
CA CYS A 14 16.62 2.20 -2.42
C CYS A 14 15.58 2.97 -3.25
N ASN A 15 16.00 3.64 -4.33
CA ASN A 15 15.10 4.33 -5.26
C ASN A 15 14.14 3.34 -5.94
N GLY A 16 14.67 2.19 -6.38
CA GLY A 16 13.89 1.11 -6.98
C GLY A 16 12.85 0.56 -5.99
N ALA A 17 13.25 0.25 -4.76
CA ALA A 17 12.35 -0.20 -3.70
C ALA A 17 11.29 0.85 -3.37
N TYR A 18 11.67 2.12 -3.25
CA TYR A 18 10.75 3.23 -2.97
C TYR A 18 9.67 3.35 -4.07
N LYS A 19 10.07 3.34 -5.34
CA LYS A 19 9.15 3.39 -6.49
C LYS A 19 8.25 2.15 -6.54
N GLY A 20 8.82 0.96 -6.37
CA GLY A 20 8.08 -0.30 -6.38
C GLY A 20 7.01 -0.37 -5.28
N LEU A 21 7.35 0.01 -4.05
CA LEU A 21 6.40 0.04 -2.93
C LEU A 21 5.32 1.12 -3.12
N ASN A 22 5.66 2.28 -3.69
CA ASN A 22 4.64 3.28 -4.03
C ASN A 22 3.71 2.79 -5.16
N ALA A 23 4.23 2.09 -6.17
CA ALA A 23 3.41 1.47 -7.21
C ALA A 23 2.47 0.41 -6.63
N LEU A 24 2.98 -0.46 -5.74
CA LEU A 24 2.17 -1.45 -5.03
C LEU A 24 1.07 -0.78 -4.19
N LYS A 25 1.38 0.32 -3.49
CA LYS A 25 0.39 1.11 -2.75
C LYS A 25 -0.77 1.55 -3.64
N VAL A 26 -0.46 2.08 -4.82
CA VAL A 26 -1.48 2.53 -5.78
C VAL A 26 -2.28 1.34 -6.31
N ALA A 27 -1.61 0.25 -6.69
CA ALA A 27 -2.27 -0.97 -7.17
C ALA A 27 -3.27 -1.54 -6.15
N LEU A 28 -2.89 -1.58 -4.87
CA LEU A 28 -3.77 -2.02 -3.77
C LEU A 28 -5.01 -1.13 -3.63
N GLN A 29 -4.87 0.20 -3.79
CA GLN A 29 -6.00 1.14 -3.74
C GLN A 29 -6.93 0.95 -4.94
N VAL A 30 -6.38 0.84 -6.14
CA VAL A 30 -7.16 0.60 -7.37
C VAL A 30 -7.92 -0.72 -7.26
N PHE A 31 -7.27 -1.79 -6.81
CA PHE A 31 -7.91 -3.08 -6.61
C PHE A 31 -9.03 -3.01 -5.57
N SER A 32 -8.81 -2.31 -4.46
CA SER A 32 -9.83 -2.10 -3.42
C SER A 32 -11.08 -1.43 -3.99
N VAL A 33 -10.92 -0.32 -4.72
CA VAL A 33 -12.04 0.41 -5.33
C VAL A 33 -12.74 -0.45 -6.39
N ALA A 34 -11.97 -1.14 -7.24
CA ALA A 34 -12.52 -2.02 -8.25
C ALA A 34 -13.33 -3.18 -7.64
N ALA A 35 -12.85 -3.78 -6.55
CA ALA A 35 -13.55 -4.84 -5.85
C ALA A 35 -14.88 -4.35 -5.25
N VAL A 36 -14.91 -3.17 -4.64
CA VAL A 36 -16.16 -2.56 -4.15
C VAL A 36 -17.11 -2.27 -5.30
N ALA A 37 -16.62 -1.71 -6.41
CA ALA A 37 -17.44 -1.43 -7.58
C ALA A 37 -18.04 -2.71 -8.20
N MET A 38 -17.27 -3.80 -8.27
CA MET A 38 -17.78 -5.09 -8.73
C MET A 38 -18.88 -5.64 -7.81
N VAL A 39 -18.68 -5.59 -6.50
CA VAL A 39 -19.72 -6.02 -5.53
C VAL A 39 -20.99 -5.18 -5.67
N ALA A 40 -20.86 -3.87 -5.88
CA ALA A 40 -21.98 -2.96 -6.03
C ALA A 40 -22.73 -3.11 -7.37
N ALA A 41 -22.01 -3.37 -8.47
CA ALA A 41 -22.60 -3.52 -9.80
C ALA A 41 -23.20 -4.91 -10.05
N ALA A 42 -22.74 -5.93 -9.33
CA ALA A 42 -23.18 -7.30 -9.53
C ALA A 42 -24.63 -7.52 -9.03
N LYS A 43 -25.48 -8.03 -9.93
CA LYS A 43 -26.88 -8.37 -9.59
C LYS A 43 -26.94 -9.52 -8.57
N GLN A 44 -27.98 -9.49 -7.72
CA GLN A 44 -28.29 -10.57 -6.79
C GLN A 44 -28.41 -11.90 -7.56
N GLY A 45 -27.64 -12.92 -7.17
CA GLY A 45 -27.66 -14.25 -7.79
C GLY A 45 -26.59 -14.52 -8.85
N ILE A 46 -25.85 -13.52 -9.35
CA ILE A 46 -24.71 -13.75 -10.27
C ILE A 46 -23.47 -14.26 -9.52
N ILE A 47 -23.24 -13.72 -8.33
CA ILE A 47 -22.14 -14.10 -7.43
C ILE A 47 -22.72 -14.71 -6.17
N SER A 48 -22.11 -15.80 -5.71
CA SER A 48 -22.47 -16.43 -4.44
C SER A 48 -22.26 -15.47 -3.28
N VAL A 49 -23.05 -15.64 -2.21
CA VAL A 49 -22.92 -14.83 -0.99
C VAL A 49 -21.49 -14.94 -0.42
N ALA A 50 -20.92 -16.14 -0.45
CA ALA A 50 -19.54 -16.37 -0.03
C ALA A 50 -18.54 -15.55 -0.87
N ALA A 51 -18.64 -15.60 -2.21
CA ALA A 51 -17.75 -14.85 -3.09
C ALA A 51 -17.87 -13.33 -2.88
N ARG A 52 -19.11 -12.83 -2.71
CA ARG A 52 -19.38 -11.41 -2.44
C ARG A 52 -18.72 -10.95 -1.14
N ASN A 53 -18.86 -11.73 -0.06
CA ASN A 53 -18.24 -11.42 1.23
C ASN A 53 -16.72 -11.47 1.16
N THR A 54 -16.16 -12.49 0.50
CA THR A 54 -14.70 -12.59 0.29
C THR A 54 -14.17 -11.39 -0.47
N LEU A 55 -14.85 -10.94 -1.52
CA LEU A 55 -14.44 -9.76 -2.30
C LEU A 55 -14.49 -8.48 -1.46
N ALA A 56 -15.53 -8.32 -0.62
CA ALA A 56 -15.64 -7.19 0.29
C ALA A 56 -14.51 -7.18 1.33
N VAL A 57 -14.21 -8.33 1.94
CA VAL A 57 -13.08 -8.47 2.89
C VAL A 57 -11.76 -8.17 2.20
N ALA A 58 -11.53 -8.73 1.00
CA ALA A 58 -10.33 -8.45 0.22
C ALA A 58 -10.19 -6.95 -0.08
N ALA A 59 -11.28 -6.27 -0.44
CA ALA A 59 -11.26 -4.84 -0.69
C ALA A 59 -10.82 -4.03 0.55
N VAL A 60 -11.35 -4.37 1.72
CA VAL A 60 -10.97 -3.73 3.00
C VAL A 60 -9.50 -3.99 3.33
N LEU A 61 -9.04 -5.23 3.21
CA LEU A 61 -7.65 -5.60 3.48
C LEU A 61 -6.68 -4.87 2.54
N CYS A 62 -7.00 -4.77 1.25
CA CYS A 62 -6.18 -4.01 0.30
C CYS A 62 -6.13 -2.52 0.64
N PHE A 63 -7.25 -1.93 1.07
CA PHE A 63 -7.28 -0.54 1.51
C PHE A 63 -6.40 -0.30 2.74
N VAL A 64 -6.59 -1.11 3.79
CA VAL A 64 -5.79 -1.04 5.02
C VAL A 64 -4.32 -1.29 4.72
N GLY A 65 -4.01 -2.29 3.90
CA GLY A 65 -2.66 -2.60 3.43
C GLY A 65 -2.02 -1.41 2.71
N SER A 66 -2.76 -0.68 1.88
CA SER A 66 -2.25 0.51 1.21
C SER A 66 -1.90 1.64 2.20
N LYS A 67 -2.69 1.82 3.26
CA LYS A 67 -2.43 2.83 4.30
C LYS A 67 -1.21 2.43 5.13
N TRP A 68 -1.16 1.16 5.55
CA TRP A 68 0.00 0.62 6.26
C TRP A 68 1.27 0.76 5.43
N LEU A 69 1.23 0.42 4.14
CA LEU A 69 2.36 0.55 3.23
C LEU A 69 2.79 2.01 3.06
N SER A 70 1.84 2.95 3.04
CA SER A 70 2.16 4.39 3.04
C SER A 70 2.95 4.81 4.28
N HIS A 71 2.54 4.34 5.47
CA HIS A 71 3.27 4.61 6.71
C HIS A 71 4.64 3.93 6.74
N PHE A 72 4.72 2.69 6.25
CA PHE A 72 5.97 1.94 6.15
C PHE A 72 6.98 2.66 5.23
N VAL A 73 6.55 3.06 4.02
CA VAL A 73 7.39 3.79 3.07
C VAL A 73 7.88 5.11 3.66
N TYR A 74 7.00 5.85 4.35
CA TYR A 74 7.40 7.09 5.01
C TYR A 74 8.44 6.83 6.12
N LYS A 75 8.24 5.81 6.95
CA LYS A 75 9.17 5.45 8.03
C LYS A 75 10.52 4.95 7.53
N CYS A 76 10.56 4.18 6.46
CA CYS A 76 11.80 3.60 5.94
C CYS A 76 12.63 4.58 5.08
N PHE A 77 11.97 5.44 4.30
CA PHE A 77 12.64 6.24 3.28
C PHE A 77 12.74 7.73 3.60
N HIS A 78 11.86 8.28 4.45
CA HIS A 78 11.87 9.71 4.78
C HIS A 78 12.45 10.01 6.16
N TYR A 79 12.16 9.17 7.17
CA TYR A 79 12.78 9.33 8.48
C TYR A 79 14.27 8.98 8.43
N HIS A 80 15.10 9.88 8.97
CA HIS A 80 16.40 9.47 9.50
C HIS A 80 16.12 8.61 10.72
N ALA A 81 16.57 7.35 10.72
CA ALA A 81 16.74 6.64 11.97
C ALA A 81 17.72 7.49 12.80
N TYR A 82 17.20 8.25 13.76
CA TYR A 82 18.03 8.83 14.81
C TYR A 82 18.60 7.65 15.59
N ASN A 83 19.82 7.25 15.21
CA ASN A 83 20.72 6.57 16.12
C ASN A 83 21.04 7.56 17.24
N HIS A 84 20.24 7.51 18.31
CA HIS A 84 20.69 7.82 19.67
C HIS A 84 20.29 6.68 20.63
N ALA A 85 20.25 5.44 20.14
CA ALA A 85 20.59 4.33 21.02
C ALA A 85 22.11 4.35 21.16
N PHE A 86 22.62 4.52 22.39
CA PHE A 86 24.03 4.64 22.80
C PHE A 86 24.64 6.05 22.86
N VAL A 87 24.08 6.92 23.71
CA VAL A 87 24.82 7.67 24.76
C VAL A 87 23.94 7.70 26.01
#